data_AF-A0A931R0U6-F1
#
_entry.id   AF-A0A931R0U6-F1
#
_cell.length_a   1.000
_cell.length_b   1.000
_cell.length_c   1.000
_cell.angle_alpha   90.00
_cell.angle_beta   90.00
_cell.angle_gamma   90.00
#
_symmetry.space_group_name_H-M   'P 1'
#
loop_
_entity.id
_entity.type
_entity.pdbx_description
1 polymer ?
#
loop_
_entity_poly.entity_id
_entity_poly.type
_entity_poly.pdbx_seq_one_letter_code
_entity_poly.pdbx_strand_id
1 'polypeptide(L)'
;ASEFRRVFEEQNFGLPLREAMLNLARRIPLPDVSFLVTAILVQKETGGNLAEILDKTTIVIRERFRLRGQLRVYTAQGRLTGWILVALPFFLFGVMTFLNPSYELVLIKDPTGQKLVYAGLIMMVVGVLVIRKVIDIKV
;
A
#
# COMPACT_ATOMS: atom_id res chain seq x y z
N ALA A 1 -2.45 -14.50 -51.93
CA ALA A 1 -1.49 -15.35 -51.16
C ALA A 1 -0.05 -14.86 -51.21
N SER A 2 0.38 -14.14 -52.27
CA SER A 2 1.76 -13.64 -52.41
C SER A 2 2.18 -12.59 -51.36
N GLU A 3 1.28 -11.68 -51.00
CA GLU A 3 1.64 -10.55 -50.13
C GLU A 3 1.85 -10.94 -48.66
N PHE A 4 1.07 -11.90 -48.13
CA PHE A 4 1.32 -12.47 -46.80
C PHE A 4 2.63 -13.28 -46.75
N ARG A 5 3.01 -13.92 -47.86
CA ARG A 5 4.31 -14.59 -47.97
C ARG A 5 5.47 -13.60 -47.91
N ARG A 6 5.33 -12.43 -48.56
CA ARG A 6 6.32 -11.35 -48.45
C ARG A 6 6.43 -10.80 -47.03
N VAL A 7 5.32 -10.66 -46.31
CA VAL A 7 5.35 -10.28 -44.89
C VAL A 7 6.10 -11.32 -44.05
N PHE A 8 5.89 -12.61 -44.32
CA PHE A 8 6.62 -13.68 -43.65
C PHE A 8 8.13 -13.67 -44.00
N GLU A 9 8.48 -13.39 -45.25
CA GLU A 9 9.87 -13.22 -45.67
C GLU A 9 10.51 -12.01 -44.98
N GLU A 10 9.84 -10.85 -44.94
CA GLU A 10 10.28 -9.66 -44.19
C GLU A 10 10.52 -9.97 -42.70
N GLN A 11 9.65 -10.77 -42.06
CA GLN A 11 9.88 -11.27 -40.70
C GLN A 11 11.14 -12.13 -40.59
N ASN A 12 11.35 -13.06 -41.53
CA ASN A 12 12.53 -13.94 -41.51
C ASN A 12 13.84 -13.17 -41.79
N PHE A 13 13.76 -12.05 -42.50
CA PHE A 13 14.88 -11.11 -42.66
C PHE A 13 15.09 -10.19 -41.44
N GLY A 14 14.30 -10.37 -40.38
CA GLY A 14 14.49 -9.70 -39.09
C GLY A 14 13.71 -8.41 -38.91
N LEU A 15 12.82 -8.03 -39.83
CA LEU A 15 11.94 -6.88 -39.58
C LEU A 15 10.96 -7.21 -38.43
N PRO A 16 10.60 -6.27 -37.56
CA PRO A 16 9.55 -6.46 -36.57
C PRO A 16 8.17 -6.69 -37.22
N LEU A 17 7.35 -7.60 -36.66
CA LEU A 17 5.99 -7.90 -37.18
C LEU A 17 5.12 -6.67 -37.37
N ARG A 18 5.29 -5.68 -36.50
CA ARG A 18 4.60 -4.39 -36.60
C ARG A 18 4.93 -3.68 -37.90
N GLU A 19 6.21 -3.61 -38.24
CA GLU A 19 6.67 -2.93 -39.45
C GLU A 19 6.30 -3.71 -40.71
N ALA A 20 6.45 -5.04 -40.71
CA ALA A 20 6.08 -5.88 -41.84
C ALA A 20 4.57 -5.83 -42.15
N MET A 21 3.72 -5.78 -41.11
CA MET A 21 2.27 -5.61 -41.28
C MET A 21 1.88 -4.20 -41.74
N LEU A 22 2.58 -3.16 -41.28
CA LEU A 22 2.38 -1.79 -41.81
C LEU A 22 2.86 -1.67 -43.26
N ASN A 23 3.92 -2.38 -43.65
CA ASN A 23 4.34 -2.47 -45.06
C ASN A 23 3.26 -3.13 -45.92
N LEU A 24 2.59 -4.17 -45.42
CA LEU A 24 1.45 -4.79 -46.09
C LEU A 24 0.31 -3.80 -46.33
N ALA A 25 -0.07 -3.03 -45.31
CA ALA A 25 -1.11 -1.99 -45.43
C ALA A 25 -0.73 -0.86 -46.38
N ARG A 26 0.57 -0.51 -46.47
CA ARG A 26 1.09 0.47 -47.44
C ARG A 26 1.06 -0.07 -48.88
N ARG A 27 1.38 -1.36 -49.08
CA ARG A 27 1.36 -2.01 -50.39
C ARG A 27 -0.05 -2.28 -50.89
N ILE A 28 -0.99 -2.55 -49.99
CA ILE A 28 -2.40 -2.78 -50.30
C ILE A 28 -3.25 -1.77 -49.52
N PRO A 29 -3.46 -0.55 -50.06
CA PRO A 29 -4.20 0.52 -49.38
C PRO A 29 -5.72 0.30 -49.47
N LEU A 30 -6.18 -0.87 -49.03
CA LEU A 30 -7.59 -1.19 -48.86
C LEU A 30 -8.00 -0.99 -47.40
N PRO A 31 -9.17 -0.39 -47.12
CA PRO A 31 -9.68 -0.20 -45.76
C PRO A 31 -9.72 -1.51 -44.96
N ASP A 32 -10.16 -2.60 -45.59
CA ASP A 32 -10.27 -3.92 -44.96
C ASP A 32 -8.92 -4.50 -44.55
N VAL A 33 -7.88 -4.29 -45.37
CA VAL A 33 -6.51 -4.74 -45.07
C VAL A 33 -5.90 -3.91 -43.94
N SER A 34 -6.17 -2.61 -43.94
CA SER A 34 -5.73 -1.72 -42.86
C SER A 34 -6.38 -2.10 -41.54
N PHE A 35 -7.69 -2.39 -41.54
CA PHE A 35 -8.42 -2.88 -40.38
C PHE A 35 -7.88 -4.23 -39.88
N LEU A 36 -7.64 -5.19 -40.78
CA LEU A 36 -7.04 -6.48 -40.45
C LEU A 36 -5.66 -6.33 -39.80
N VAL A 37 -4.80 -5.48 -40.38
CA VAL A 37 -3.48 -5.16 -39.83
C VAL A 37 -3.61 -4.57 -38.44
N THR A 38 -4.48 -3.58 -38.25
CA THR A 38 -4.72 -3.00 -36.92
C THR A 38 -5.23 -4.04 -35.92
N ALA A 39 -6.16 -4.91 -36.31
CA ALA A 39 -6.68 -5.97 -35.44
C ALA A 39 -5.60 -6.98 -35.03
N ILE A 40 -4.72 -7.39 -35.96
CA ILE A 40 -3.60 -8.30 -35.68
C ILE A 40 -2.57 -7.63 -34.76
N LEU A 41 -2.27 -6.36 -34.98
CA LEU A 41 -1.33 -5.60 -34.14
C LEU A 41 -1.88 -5.39 -32.73
N VAL A 42 -3.17 -5.02 -32.62
CA VAL A 42 -3.86 -4.93 -31.33
C VAL A 42 -3.87 -6.30 -30.66
N GLN A 43 -4.24 -7.39 -31.34
CA GLN A 43 -4.23 -8.74 -30.76
C GLN A 43 -2.83 -9.21 -30.34
N LYS A 44 -1.77 -8.79 -31.03
CA LYS A 44 -0.38 -9.05 -30.59
C LYS A 44 -0.04 -8.25 -29.33
N GLU A 45 -0.53 -7.01 -29.24
CA GLU A 45 -0.32 -6.12 -28.11
C GLU A 45 -1.19 -6.50 -26.88
N THR A 46 -2.44 -6.94 -27.07
CA THR A 46 -3.37 -7.34 -26.00
C THR A 46 -3.37 -8.84 -25.70
N GLY A 47 -2.98 -9.69 -26.65
CA GLY A 47 -2.93 -11.16 -26.52
C GLY A 47 -1.53 -11.74 -26.32
N GLY A 48 -0.49 -10.91 -26.16
CA GLY A 48 0.91 -11.34 -26.19
C GLY A 48 1.68 -11.31 -24.89
N ASN A 49 1.15 -10.79 -23.77
CA ASN A 49 1.98 -10.69 -22.58
C ASN A 49 1.23 -10.93 -21.27
N LEU A 50 0.54 -12.07 -21.22
CA LEU A 50 0.20 -12.71 -19.95
C LEU A 50 1.44 -12.84 -19.05
N ALA A 51 2.63 -13.04 -19.62
CA ALA A 51 3.88 -13.01 -18.86
C ALA A 51 4.13 -11.62 -18.23
N GLU A 52 3.94 -10.49 -18.92
CA GLU A 52 3.99 -9.15 -18.33
C GLU A 52 2.92 -8.95 -17.25
N ILE A 53 1.68 -9.36 -17.55
CA ILE A 53 0.57 -9.14 -16.62
C ILE A 53 0.80 -10.00 -15.37
N LEU A 54 1.30 -11.21 -15.52
CA LEU A 54 1.69 -12.11 -14.43
C LEU A 54 2.91 -11.58 -13.68
N ASP A 55 3.90 -11.00 -14.36
CA ASP A 55 5.07 -10.38 -13.75
C ASP A 55 4.67 -9.13 -12.94
N LYS A 56 3.85 -8.25 -13.52
CA LYS A 56 3.28 -7.08 -12.84
C LYS A 56 2.44 -7.50 -11.64
N THR A 57 1.59 -8.51 -11.80
CA THR A 57 0.75 -9.03 -10.70
C THR A 57 1.61 -9.66 -9.62
N THR A 58 2.67 -10.38 -9.98
CA THR A 58 3.63 -10.98 -9.04
C THR A 58 4.38 -9.91 -8.25
N ILE A 59 4.81 -8.83 -8.91
CA ILE A 59 5.42 -7.66 -8.25
C ILE A 59 4.44 -7.06 -7.24
N VAL A 60 3.20 -6.78 -7.67
CA VAL A 60 2.16 -6.21 -6.79
C VAL A 60 1.84 -7.13 -5.62
N ILE A 61 1.78 -8.45 -5.83
CA ILE A 61 1.55 -9.43 -4.76
C ILE A 61 2.72 -9.43 -3.77
N ARG A 62 3.97 -9.47 -4.26
CA ARG A 62 5.17 -9.41 -3.39
C ARG A 62 5.21 -8.10 -2.60
N GLU A 63 4.87 -6.99 -3.24
CA GLU A 63 4.78 -5.68 -2.59
C GLU A 63 3.71 -5.67 -1.49
N ARG A 64 2.52 -6.24 -1.75
CA ARG A 64 1.48 -6.41 -0.72
C ARG A 64 1.96 -7.26 0.46
N PHE A 65 2.70 -8.35 0.22
CA PHE A 65 3.27 -9.15 1.30
C PHE A 65 4.31 -8.37 2.12
N ARG A 66 5.19 -7.62 1.44
CA ARG A 66 6.18 -6.74 2.09
C ARG A 66 5.49 -5.66 2.93
N LEU A 67 4.48 -4.98 2.38
CA LEU A 67 3.70 -3.97 3.08
C LEU A 67 2.95 -4.55 4.29
N ARG A 68 2.34 -5.73 4.17
CA ARG A 68 1.71 -6.43 5.31
C ARG A 68 2.73 -6.76 6.41
N GLY A 69 3.93 -7.20 6.03
CA GLY A 69 5.02 -7.43 6.96
C GLY A 69 5.44 -6.16 7.69
N GLN A 70 5.67 -5.08 6.94
CA GLN A 70 6.02 -3.76 7.49
C GLN A 70 4.90 -3.21 8.39
N LEU A 71 3.65 -3.23 7.94
CA LEU A 71 2.48 -2.82 8.73
C LEU A 71 2.41 -3.59 10.05
N ARG A 72 2.66 -4.90 10.07
CA ARG A 72 2.69 -5.68 11.32
C ARG A 72 3.75 -5.16 12.29
N VAL A 73 4.95 -4.83 11.79
CA VAL A 73 6.04 -4.29 12.63
C VAL A 73 5.71 -2.89 13.13
N TYR A 74 5.28 -1.98 12.25
CA TYR A 74 4.94 -0.61 12.61
C TYR A 74 3.74 -0.53 13.57
N THR A 75 2.72 -1.37 13.37
CA THR A 75 1.57 -1.46 14.29
C THR A 75 1.99 -2.05 15.64
N ALA A 76 2.89 -3.03 15.68
CA ALA A 76 3.43 -3.55 16.94
C ALA A 76 4.21 -2.48 17.72
N GLN A 77 5.07 -1.72 17.03
CA GLN A 77 5.78 -0.58 17.64
C GLN A 77 4.80 0.47 18.16
N GLY A 78 3.81 0.88 17.35
CA GLY A 78 2.79 1.85 17.75
C GLY A 78 1.97 1.40 18.97
N ARG A 79 1.65 0.09 19.05
CA ARG A 79 0.98 -0.49 20.23
C ARG A 79 1.87 -0.39 21.47
N LEU A 80 3.14 -0.77 21.37
CA LEU A 80 4.09 -0.71 22.49
C LEU A 80 4.26 0.73 23.00
N THR A 81 4.48 1.69 22.10
CA THR A 81 4.58 3.11 22.46
C THR A 81 3.29 3.61 23.12
N GLY A 82 2.12 3.22 22.60
CA GLY A 82 0.83 3.54 23.22
C GLY A 82 0.70 2.99 24.64
N TRP A 83 1.10 1.73 24.87
CA TRP A 83 1.10 1.14 26.22
C TRP A 83 2.07 1.84 27.17
N ILE A 84 3.26 2.22 26.70
CA ILE A 84 4.24 2.96 27.50
C ILE A 84 3.69 4.33 27.92
N LEU A 85 3.09 5.08 26.99
CA LEU A 85 2.52 6.40 27.28
C LEU A 85 1.39 6.34 28.31
N VAL A 86 0.57 5.29 28.26
CA VAL A 86 -0.49 5.06 29.25
C VAL A 86 0.08 4.65 30.60
N ALA A 87 1.12 3.81 30.62
CA ALA A 87 1.73 3.33 31.87
C ALA A 87 2.52 4.42 32.61
N LEU A 88 3.15 5.35 31.86
CA LEU A 88 4.05 6.38 32.38
C LEU A 88 3.44 7.24 33.52
N PRO A 89 2.24 7.82 33.41
CA PRO A 89 1.66 8.61 34.50
C PRO A 89 1.39 7.78 35.77
N PHE A 90 0.98 6.52 35.66
CA PHE A 90 0.79 5.65 36.84
C PHE A 90 2.12 5.25 37.46
N PHE A 91 3.12 4.97 36.63
CA PHE A 91 4.47 4.67 37.09
C PHE A 91 5.07 5.88 37.83
N LEU A 92 4.99 7.07 37.24
CA LEU A 92 5.45 8.30 37.87
C LEU A 92 4.68 8.63 39.15
N PHE A 93 3.36 8.41 39.15
CA PHE A 93 2.55 8.53 40.35
C PHE A 93 3.09 7.62 41.45
N GLY A 94 3.21 6.31 41.20
CA GLY A 94 3.74 5.37 42.20
C GLY A 94 5.15 5.73 42.70
N VAL A 95 6.05 6.14 41.80
CA VAL A 95 7.41 6.58 42.18
C VAL A 95 7.36 7.85 43.04
N MET A 96 6.51 8.81 42.69
CA MET A 96 6.32 10.04 43.47
C MET A 96 5.71 9.75 44.85
N THR A 97 4.84 8.74 44.98
CA THR A 97 4.31 8.30 46.28
C THR A 97 5.43 7.90 47.23
N PHE A 98 6.42 7.16 46.73
CA PHE A 98 7.55 6.69 47.54
C PHE A 98 8.57 7.79 47.84
N LEU A 99 8.84 8.68 46.88
CA LEU A 99 9.86 9.73 47.03
C LEU A 99 9.35 10.98 47.75
N ASN A 100 8.09 11.37 47.54
CA ASN A 100 7.49 12.58 48.12
C ASN A 100 5.99 12.41 48.41
N PRO A 101 5.62 11.75 49.52
CA PRO A 101 4.23 11.53 49.91
C PRO A 101 3.42 12.83 50.11
N SER A 102 4.11 13.91 50.50
CA SER A 102 3.51 15.21 50.76
C SER A 102 2.91 15.86 49.49
N TYR A 103 3.50 15.58 48.33
CA TYR A 103 3.04 16.11 47.04
C TYR A 103 1.70 15.49 46.62
N GLU A 104 1.52 14.19 46.85
CA GLU A 104 0.30 13.48 46.49
C GLU A 104 -0.88 13.81 47.40
N LEU A 105 -0.61 14.17 48.65
CA LEU A 105 -1.64 14.61 49.58
C LEU A 105 -2.38 15.85 49.05
N VAL A 106 -1.71 16.75 48.34
CA VAL A 106 -2.35 17.89 47.67
C VAL A 106 -3.25 17.41 46.52
N LEU A 107 -2.77 16.44 45.73
CA LEU A 107 -3.52 15.90 44.60
C LEU A 107 -4.78 15.12 45.03
N ILE A 108 -4.70 14.41 46.17
CA ILE A 108 -5.78 13.55 46.70
C ILE A 108 -6.73 14.31 47.62
N LYS A 109 -6.24 15.21 48.48
CA LYS A 109 -7.09 15.89 49.50
C LYS A 109 -7.66 17.22 49.02
N ASP A 110 -7.04 17.89 48.05
CA ASP A 110 -7.57 19.14 47.50
C ASP A 110 -8.71 18.84 46.50
N PRO A 111 -9.91 19.46 46.64
CA PRO A 111 -11.01 19.30 45.69
C PRO A 111 -10.64 19.67 44.24
N THR A 112 -9.69 20.59 44.06
CA THR A 112 -9.16 21.00 42.75
C THR A 112 -8.24 19.93 42.17
N GLY A 113 -7.41 19.32 43.01
CA GLY A 113 -6.53 18.20 42.64
C GLY A 113 -7.32 17.01 42.11
N GLN A 114 -8.38 16.62 42.81
CA GLN A 114 -9.27 15.53 42.39
C GLN A 114 -9.91 15.81 41.02
N LYS A 115 -10.41 17.04 40.78
CA LYS A 115 -11.01 17.43 39.49
C LYS A 115 -10.00 17.31 38.34
N LEU A 116 -8.74 17.73 38.55
CA LEU A 116 -7.68 17.61 37.55
C LEU A 116 -7.32 16.16 37.25
N VAL A 117 -7.29 15.29 38.26
CA VAL A 117 -7.06 13.85 38.08
C VAL A 117 -8.19 13.22 37.27
N TYR A 118 -9.46 13.51 37.58
CA TYR A 118 -10.59 13.01 36.81
C TYR A 118 -10.56 13.50 35.36
N ALA A 119 -10.27 14.79 35.14
CA ALA A 119 -10.11 15.34 33.79
C ALA A 119 -8.98 14.66 33.00
N GLY A 120 -7.83 14.44 33.66
CA GLY A 120 -6.68 13.74 33.08
C GLY A 120 -6.99 12.29 32.71
N LEU A 121 -7.69 11.56 33.59
CA LEU A 121 -8.14 10.19 33.31
C LEU A 121 -9.09 10.12 32.12
N ILE A 122 -10.04 11.05 32.01
CA ILE A 122 -10.94 11.13 30.85
C ILE A 122 -10.15 11.37 29.56
N MET A 123 -9.21 12.33 29.57
CA MET A 123 -8.34 12.57 28.43
C MET A 123 -7.50 11.34 28.06
N MET A 124 -7.02 10.61 29.06
CA MET A 124 -6.25 9.39 28.84
C MET A 124 -7.08 8.30 28.16
N VAL A 125 -8.33 8.11 28.60
CA VAL A 125 -9.27 7.18 27.96
C VAL A 125 -9.52 7.57 26.50
N VAL A 126 -9.75 8.87 26.24
CA VAL A 126 -9.92 9.38 24.86
C VAL A 126 -8.66 9.10 24.03
N GLY A 127 -7.47 9.37 24.58
CA GLY A 127 -6.20 9.10 23.92
C GLY A 127 -6.03 7.62 23.54
N VAL A 128 -6.37 6.70 24.45
CA VAL A 128 -6.32 5.25 24.18
C VAL A 128 -7.30 4.84 23.08
N LEU A 129 -8.50 5.40 23.06
CA LEU A 129 -9.49 5.13 22.00
C LEU A 129 -9.01 5.61 20.63
N VAL A 130 -8.39 6.80 20.57
CA VAL A 130 -7.80 7.33 19.33
C VAL A 130 -6.64 6.45 18.86
N ILE A 131 -5.73 6.07 19.75
CA ILE A 131 -4.62 5.16 19.43
C ILE A 131 -5.14 3.82 18.91
N ARG A 132 -6.16 3.23 19.55
CA ARG A 132 -6.79 1.99 19.08
C ARG A 132 -7.37 2.14 17.68
N LYS A 133 -8.02 3.26 17.37
CA LYS A 133 -8.61 3.50 16.05
C LYS A 133 -7.58 3.72 14.95
N VAL A 134 -6.45 4.36 15.26
CA VAL A 134 -5.33 4.54 14.32
C VAL A 134 -4.63 3.20 14.04
N ILE A 135 -4.56 2.32 15.03
CA ILE A 135 -3.88 1.01 14.91
C ILE A 135 -4.77 -0.06 14.25
N ASP A 136 -6.10 0.09 14.26
CA ASP A 136 -7.03 -0.78 13.54
C ASP A 136 -7.03 -0.49 12.03
N ILE A 137 -5.90 -0.78 11.39
CA ILE A 137 -5.81 -0.77 9.94
C ILE A 137 -6.33 -2.13 9.45
N LYS A 138 -7.59 -2.14 9.00
CA LYS A 138 -8.14 -3.27 8.24
C LYS A 138 -7.41 -3.35 6.89
N VAL A 139 -6.76 -4.49 6.65
CA VAL A 139 -6.06 -4.81 5.40
C VAL A 139 -7.05 -5.33 4.37
#